data_AF-A0A916HQV0-F1
#
_entry.id   AF-A0A916HQV0-F1
#
_cell.length_a   1.000
_cell.length_b   1.000
_cell.length_c   1.000
_cell.angle_alpha   90.00
_cell.angle_beta   90.00
_cell.angle_gamma   90.00
#
_symmetry.space_group_name_H-M   'P 1'
#
loop_
_entity.id
_entity.type
_entity.pdbx_description
1 polymer ?
#
loop_
_entity_poly.entity_id
_entity_poly.type
_entity_poly.pdbx_seq_one_letter_code
_entity_poly.pdbx_strand_id
1 'polypeptide(L)'
;MSNQEATLARRADSGWVAYLAPYFAFLLIAELQARPLGEGSLVLWGLRVLLPAGLLIHFARRGAYPELRGFRFGIGGVAADIALGLVIAALWVVPFEAGWLAKDADVKGFDPNQLGPELRHVVLGLRLLGFAAVTPFVEELFVRSFLIRAAELVTISRKGVEIDFDADFRDVPMARFAWKGFVATVVLFTFSHLGWQWPAAFVTGIVWNLWLYHRGHIVPLVISHATANLALFVATVYASGRFEDATGNPLDLWYQL
;
A
#
# COMPACT_ATOMS: atom_id res chain seq x y z
N MET A 1 -10.58 17.73 -34.71
CA MET A 1 -10.09 17.66 -33.32
C MET A 1 -8.85 16.80 -33.28
N SER A 2 -7.75 17.30 -32.72
CA SER A 2 -6.53 16.50 -32.53
C SER A 2 -6.74 15.45 -31.41
N ASN A 3 -5.95 14.37 -31.41
CA ASN A 3 -5.98 13.37 -30.32
C ASN A 3 -5.74 13.99 -28.94
N GLN A 4 -5.02 15.12 -28.88
CA GLN A 4 -4.74 15.86 -27.66
C GLN A 4 -5.99 16.61 -27.17
N GLU A 5 -6.75 17.26 -28.07
CA GLU A 5 -8.02 17.93 -27.74
C GLU A 5 -9.08 16.93 -27.26
N ALA A 6 -9.15 15.74 -27.85
CA ALA A 6 -10.06 14.67 -27.41
C ALA A 6 -9.65 14.07 -26.06
N THR A 7 -8.37 14.07 -25.72
CA THR A 7 -7.85 13.58 -24.43
C THR A 7 -8.10 14.60 -23.31
N LEU A 8 -7.88 15.89 -23.59
CA LEU A 8 -8.15 16.99 -22.66
C LEU A 8 -9.66 17.15 -22.40
N ALA A 9 -10.50 17.06 -23.43
CA ALA A 9 -11.97 17.11 -23.29
C ALA A 9 -12.56 15.92 -22.49
N ARG A 10 -11.82 14.81 -22.34
CA ARG A 10 -12.26 13.63 -21.58
C ARG A 10 -11.94 13.71 -20.09
N ARG A 11 -11.10 14.65 -19.66
CA ARG A 11 -10.69 14.85 -18.27
C ARG A 11 -11.51 16.00 -17.68
N ALA A 12 -12.73 15.70 -17.26
CA ALA A 12 -13.65 16.69 -16.69
C ALA A 12 -13.24 17.19 -15.28
N ASP A 13 -12.25 16.55 -14.65
CA ASP A 13 -11.67 16.94 -13.37
C ASP A 13 -10.14 16.71 -13.38
N SER A 14 -9.45 17.35 -12.43
CA SER A 14 -7.99 17.23 -12.23
C SER A 14 -7.55 15.79 -11.91
N GLY A 15 -8.48 14.87 -11.65
CA GLY A 15 -8.21 13.46 -11.36
C GLY A 15 -7.85 13.15 -9.92
N TRP A 16 -7.56 14.15 -9.09
CA TRP A 16 -7.01 13.98 -7.73
C TRP A 16 -7.92 13.13 -6.85
N VAL A 17 -9.23 13.38 -6.88
CA VAL A 17 -10.22 12.71 -6.01
C VAL A 17 -10.18 11.20 -6.15
N ALA A 18 -9.95 10.67 -7.36
CA ALA A 18 -9.91 9.24 -7.61
C ALA A 18 -8.75 8.53 -6.87
N TYR A 19 -7.70 9.26 -6.49
CA TYR A 19 -6.52 8.72 -5.82
C TYR A 19 -6.53 9.05 -4.33
N LEU A 20 -7.03 10.24 -3.98
CA LEU A 20 -7.16 10.68 -2.59
C LEU A 20 -8.28 9.95 -1.85
N ALA A 21 -9.46 9.82 -2.46
CA ALA A 21 -10.65 9.33 -1.76
C ALA A 21 -10.53 7.88 -1.26
N PRO A 22 -10.06 6.89 -2.04
CA PRO A 22 -9.90 5.53 -1.53
C PRO A 22 -8.87 5.45 -0.38
N TYR A 23 -7.76 6.19 -0.50
CA TYR A 23 -6.68 6.20 0.49
C TYR A 23 -7.11 6.87 1.80
N PHE A 24 -7.69 8.06 1.74
CA PHE A 24 -8.17 8.73 2.94
C PHE A 24 -9.40 8.08 3.55
N ALA A 25 -10.27 7.43 2.76
CA ALA A 25 -11.34 6.59 3.30
C ALA A 25 -10.77 5.40 4.08
N PHE A 26 -9.73 4.74 3.55
CA PHE A 26 -9.04 3.65 4.24
C PHE A 26 -8.43 4.13 5.56
N LEU A 27 -7.70 5.25 5.56
CA LEU A 27 -7.11 5.83 6.78
C LEU A 27 -8.15 6.27 7.80
N LEU A 28 -9.21 6.94 7.36
CA LEU A 28 -10.27 7.41 8.26
C LEU A 28 -10.96 6.24 8.97
N ILE A 29 -11.27 5.18 8.25
CA ILE A 29 -11.92 4.00 8.85
C ILE A 29 -10.94 3.27 9.78
N ALA A 30 -9.65 3.17 9.42
CA ALA A 30 -8.62 2.60 10.30
C ALA A 30 -8.50 3.40 11.61
N GLU A 31 -8.51 4.73 11.53
CA GLU A 31 -8.47 5.62 12.69
C GLU A 31 -9.72 5.48 13.56
N LEU A 32 -10.92 5.44 12.96
CA LEU A 32 -12.17 5.23 13.69
C LEU A 32 -12.20 3.87 14.41
N GLN A 33 -11.64 2.84 13.78
CA GLN A 33 -11.54 1.50 14.36
C GLN A 33 -10.57 1.44 15.54
N ALA A 34 -9.53 2.28 15.56
CA ALA A 34 -8.58 2.38 16.67
C ALA A 34 -9.15 3.12 17.90
N ARG A 35 -10.34 3.74 17.78
CA ARG A 35 -11.02 4.40 18.91
C ARG A 35 -11.89 3.41 19.69
N PRO A 36 -12.19 3.64 20.98
CA PRO A 36 -13.02 2.75 21.78
C PRO A 36 -14.42 2.47 21.21
N LEU A 37 -15.00 3.42 20.47
CA LEU A 37 -16.30 3.26 19.81
C LEU A 37 -16.24 2.37 18.56
N GLY A 38 -15.04 2.14 18.02
CA GLY A 38 -14.81 1.29 16.86
C GLY A 38 -14.29 -0.10 17.19
N GLU A 39 -13.79 -0.29 18.41
CA GLU A 39 -13.35 -1.58 18.93
C GLU A 39 -14.54 -2.57 18.93
N GLY A 40 -14.34 -3.77 18.39
CA GLY A 40 -15.42 -4.76 18.32
C GLY A 40 -16.45 -4.56 17.18
N SER A 41 -16.34 -3.51 16.36
CA SER A 41 -17.36 -3.22 15.34
C SER A 41 -17.15 -3.98 14.03
N LEU A 42 -17.91 -5.06 13.80
CA LEU A 42 -17.92 -5.80 12.53
C LEU A 42 -18.25 -4.88 11.32
N VAL A 43 -19.05 -3.84 11.54
CA VAL A 43 -19.39 -2.86 10.50
C VAL A 43 -18.14 -2.09 10.06
N LEU A 44 -17.33 -1.58 10.98
CA LEU A 44 -16.09 -0.86 10.63
C LEU A 44 -15.06 -1.80 9.98
N TRP A 45 -14.98 -3.05 10.43
CA TRP A 45 -14.18 -4.10 9.79
C TRP A 45 -14.58 -4.31 8.32
N GLY A 46 -15.88 -4.43 8.04
CA GLY A 46 -16.39 -4.54 6.68
C GLY A 46 -16.14 -3.27 5.87
N LEU A 47 -16.41 -2.09 6.44
CA LEU A 47 -16.23 -0.81 5.75
C LEU A 47 -14.77 -0.54 5.39
N ARG A 48 -13.80 -0.95 6.22
CA ARG A 48 -12.37 -0.78 5.95
C ARG A 48 -11.93 -1.45 4.65
N VAL A 49 -12.64 -2.51 4.24
CA VAL A 49 -12.38 -3.24 2.99
C VAL A 49 -13.31 -2.75 1.87
N LEU A 50 -14.61 -2.74 2.14
CA LEU A 50 -15.65 -2.54 1.12
C LEU A 50 -15.71 -1.10 0.61
N LEU A 51 -15.47 -0.10 1.46
CA LEU A 51 -15.54 1.30 1.04
C LEU A 51 -14.39 1.68 0.11
N PRO A 52 -13.09 1.45 0.45
CA PRO A 52 -12.00 1.74 -0.48
C PRO A 52 -12.11 0.91 -1.77
N ALA A 53 -12.47 -0.38 -1.68
CA ALA A 53 -12.69 -1.23 -2.85
C ALA A 53 -13.81 -0.70 -3.75
N GLY A 54 -14.94 -0.29 -3.15
CA GLY A 54 -16.08 0.29 -3.86
C GLY A 54 -15.71 1.59 -4.58
N LEU A 55 -14.94 2.48 -3.92
CA LEU A 55 -14.43 3.71 -4.53
C LEU A 55 -13.47 3.41 -5.68
N LEU A 56 -12.53 2.48 -5.50
CA LEU A 56 -11.63 2.04 -6.58
C LEU A 56 -12.41 1.51 -7.78
N ILE A 57 -13.39 0.62 -7.58
CA ILE A 57 -14.21 0.07 -8.66
C ILE A 57 -15.01 1.19 -9.35
N HIS A 58 -15.59 2.12 -8.57
CA HIS A 58 -16.36 3.24 -9.09
C HIS A 58 -15.51 4.12 -10.03
N PHE A 59 -14.32 4.54 -9.58
CA PHE A 59 -13.43 5.38 -10.37
C PHE A 59 -12.76 4.62 -11.52
N ALA A 60 -12.45 3.33 -11.35
CA ALA A 60 -11.93 2.48 -12.41
C ALA A 60 -12.92 2.34 -13.59
N ARG A 61 -14.21 2.16 -13.28
CA ARG A 61 -15.29 2.10 -14.30
C ARG A 61 -15.44 3.40 -15.08
N ARG A 62 -15.12 4.54 -14.46
CA ARG A 62 -15.06 5.86 -15.12
C ARG A 62 -13.74 6.12 -15.86
N GLY A 63 -12.77 5.21 -15.74
CA GLY A 63 -11.49 5.30 -16.42
C GLY A 63 -10.47 6.24 -15.76
N ALA A 64 -10.58 6.46 -14.45
CA ALA A 64 -9.68 7.34 -13.71
C ALA A 64 -8.23 6.81 -13.60
N TYR A 65 -8.03 5.50 -13.81
CA TYR A 65 -6.73 4.81 -13.69
C TYR A 65 -6.24 4.27 -15.05
N PRO A 66 -5.83 5.15 -15.99
CA PRO A 66 -5.29 4.72 -17.28
C PRO A 66 -4.01 3.87 -17.12
N GLU A 67 -3.21 4.08 -16.09
CA GLU A 67 -1.99 3.34 -15.77
C GLU A 67 -2.20 1.88 -15.38
N LEU A 68 -3.45 1.46 -15.12
CA LEU A 68 -3.77 0.04 -14.90
C LEU A 68 -4.02 -0.70 -16.21
N ARG A 69 -4.10 0.02 -17.35
CA ARG A 69 -4.46 -0.55 -18.65
C ARG A 69 -3.22 -0.77 -19.50
N GLY A 70 -3.30 -1.72 -20.43
CA GLY A 70 -2.25 -1.97 -21.42
C GLY A 70 -1.03 -2.72 -20.88
N PHE A 71 -1.04 -3.15 -19.61
CA PHE A 71 -0.02 -4.05 -19.08
C PHE A 71 -0.02 -5.37 -19.85
N ARG A 72 1.16 -5.80 -20.28
CA ARG A 72 1.35 -7.08 -20.97
C ARG A 72 1.91 -8.10 -20.00
N PHE A 73 1.09 -9.10 -19.67
CA PHE A 73 1.50 -10.19 -18.80
C PHE A 73 2.47 -11.12 -19.54
N GLY A 74 3.72 -11.14 -19.09
CA GLY A 74 4.71 -12.13 -19.48
C GLY A 74 5.05 -12.98 -18.27
N ILE A 75 5.13 -14.31 -18.44
CA ILE A 75 5.37 -15.27 -17.34
C ILE A 75 6.64 -14.89 -16.55
N GLY A 76 7.75 -14.60 -17.24
CA GLY A 76 8.99 -14.20 -16.58
C GLY A 76 8.88 -12.88 -15.80
N GLY A 77 8.13 -11.91 -16.32
CA GLY A 77 7.91 -10.63 -15.63
C GLY A 77 7.06 -10.79 -14.37
N VAL A 78 5.97 -11.56 -14.45
CA VAL A 78 5.09 -11.85 -13.31
C VAL A 78 5.84 -12.67 -12.25
N ALA A 79 6.64 -13.66 -12.66
CA ALA A 79 7.47 -14.43 -11.75
C ALA A 79 8.48 -13.53 -11.01
N ALA A 80 9.08 -12.56 -11.71
CA ALA A 80 9.96 -11.58 -11.08
C ALA A 80 9.22 -10.65 -10.10
N ASP A 81 7.99 -10.24 -10.40
CA ASP A 81 7.15 -9.44 -9.50
C ASP A 81 6.81 -10.18 -8.20
N ILE A 82 6.43 -11.46 -8.34
CA ILE A 82 6.17 -12.36 -7.21
C ILE A 82 7.43 -12.57 -6.39
N ALA A 83 8.56 -12.88 -7.04
CA ALA A 83 9.84 -13.07 -6.36
C ALA A 83 10.24 -11.82 -5.56
N LEU A 84 10.08 -10.63 -6.14
CA LEU A 84 10.32 -9.39 -5.41
C LEU A 84 9.39 -9.25 -4.20
N GLY A 85 8.10 -9.56 -4.36
CA GLY A 85 7.15 -9.55 -3.24
C GLY A 85 7.55 -10.47 -2.09
N LEU A 86 8.04 -11.67 -2.40
CA LEU A 86 8.55 -12.62 -1.40
C LEU A 86 9.82 -12.12 -0.70
N VAL A 87 10.73 -11.50 -1.45
CA VAL A 87 11.93 -10.85 -0.88
C VAL A 87 11.54 -9.72 0.06
N ILE A 88 10.54 -8.91 -0.31
CA ILE A 88 10.01 -7.86 0.56
C ILE A 88 9.36 -8.47 1.80
N ALA A 89 8.52 -9.50 1.70
CA ALA A 89 7.97 -10.16 2.89
C ALA A 89 9.08 -10.66 3.85
N ALA A 90 10.15 -11.25 3.31
CA ALA A 90 11.31 -11.65 4.11
C ALA A 90 12.01 -10.45 4.76
N LEU A 91 12.19 -9.32 4.06
CA LEU A 91 12.74 -8.08 4.61
C LEU A 91 11.95 -7.56 5.82
N TRP A 92 10.63 -7.78 5.84
CA TRP A 92 9.75 -7.34 6.93
C TRP A 92 9.75 -8.28 8.15
N VAL A 93 10.26 -9.51 8.02
CA VAL A 93 10.26 -10.52 9.09
C VAL A 93 11.67 -10.83 9.57
N VAL A 94 12.56 -11.22 8.66
CA VAL A 94 13.86 -11.82 8.97
C VAL A 94 14.73 -10.93 9.86
N PRO A 95 14.92 -9.63 9.61
CA PRO A 95 15.78 -8.81 10.45
C PRO A 95 15.33 -8.74 11.91
N PHE A 96 14.02 -8.82 12.16
CA PHE A 96 13.45 -8.72 13.50
C PHE A 96 13.49 -10.07 14.23
N GLU A 97 13.10 -11.15 13.55
CA GLU A 97 13.08 -12.50 14.15
C GLU A 97 14.49 -13.10 14.29
N ALA A 98 15.45 -12.65 13.47
CA ALA A 98 16.86 -12.98 13.63
C ALA A 98 17.58 -12.14 14.71
N GLY A 99 16.87 -11.19 15.35
CA GLY A 99 17.42 -10.32 16.39
C GLY A 99 18.40 -9.24 15.89
N TRP A 100 18.43 -8.96 14.58
CA TRP A 100 19.28 -7.89 14.02
C TRP A 100 18.71 -6.50 14.27
N LEU A 101 17.38 -6.40 14.31
CA LEU A 101 16.65 -5.17 14.62
C LEU A 101 15.71 -5.43 15.80
N ALA A 102 15.60 -4.43 16.68
CA ALA A 102 14.71 -4.50 17.83
C ALA A 102 13.24 -4.32 17.40
N LYS A 103 12.36 -5.17 17.94
CA LYS A 103 10.91 -4.96 17.93
C LYS A 103 10.54 -4.10 19.14
N ASP A 104 9.51 -3.28 18.98
CA ASP A 104 8.88 -2.63 20.12
C ASP A 104 8.10 -3.69 20.93
N ALA A 105 8.43 -3.82 22.21
CA ALA A 105 7.88 -4.84 23.10
C ALA A 105 6.39 -4.60 23.44
N ASP A 106 5.91 -3.36 23.28
CA ASP A 106 4.53 -2.99 23.63
C ASP A 106 3.56 -3.14 22.45
N VAL A 107 4.04 -3.54 21.28
CA VAL A 107 3.20 -3.74 20.10
C VAL A 107 2.36 -5.00 20.26
N LYS A 108 1.05 -4.79 20.45
CA LYS A 108 0.08 -5.88 20.43
C LYS A 108 -0.10 -6.41 19.02
N GLY A 109 0.18 -7.70 18.83
CA GLY A 109 -0.18 -8.41 17.61
C GLY A 109 -1.68 -8.45 17.37
N PHE A 110 -2.06 -8.71 16.13
CA PHE A 110 -3.44 -8.92 15.73
C PHE A 110 -4.10 -10.09 16.45
N ASP A 111 -5.22 -9.83 17.13
CA ASP A 111 -6.05 -10.91 17.68
C ASP A 111 -7.14 -11.33 16.66
N PRO A 112 -7.06 -12.53 16.08
CA PRO A 112 -8.08 -13.04 15.16
C PRO A 112 -9.41 -13.35 15.86
N ASN A 113 -9.47 -13.40 17.20
CA ASN A 113 -10.68 -13.67 17.99
C ASN A 113 -11.28 -12.42 18.64
N GLN A 114 -10.82 -11.22 18.29
CA GLN A 114 -11.26 -9.96 18.90
C GLN A 114 -12.77 -9.67 18.79
N LEU A 115 -13.46 -10.31 17.84
CA LEU A 115 -14.92 -10.20 17.67
C LEU A 115 -15.68 -11.44 18.18
N GLY A 116 -15.01 -12.32 18.92
CA GLY A 116 -15.52 -13.64 19.29
C GLY A 116 -14.91 -14.76 18.43
N PRO A 117 -14.60 -15.93 19.01
CA PRO A 117 -14.02 -17.08 18.28
C PRO A 117 -14.87 -17.57 17.09
N GLU A 118 -16.18 -17.39 17.15
CA GLU A 118 -17.14 -17.76 16.11
C GLU A 118 -17.01 -16.92 14.84
N LEU A 119 -16.53 -15.67 14.96
CA LEU A 119 -16.29 -14.78 13.83
C LEU A 119 -14.85 -14.82 13.32
N ARG A 120 -13.99 -15.66 13.90
CA ARG A 120 -12.56 -15.75 13.56
C ARG A 120 -12.31 -15.86 12.05
N HIS A 121 -13.03 -16.72 11.35
CA HIS A 121 -12.86 -16.91 9.92
C HIS A 121 -13.33 -15.71 9.09
N VAL A 122 -14.37 -15.01 9.55
CA VAL A 122 -14.85 -13.77 8.93
C VAL A 122 -13.81 -12.67 9.09
N VAL A 123 -13.29 -12.51 10.32
CA VAL A 123 -12.24 -11.54 10.64
C VAL A 123 -10.98 -11.80 9.82
N LEU A 124 -10.50 -13.04 9.77
CA LEU A 124 -9.35 -13.43 8.94
C LEU A 124 -9.61 -13.24 7.44
N GLY A 125 -10.83 -13.54 6.96
CA GLY A 125 -11.21 -13.33 5.57
C GLY A 125 -11.22 -11.85 5.18
N LEU A 126 -11.80 -10.99 6.02
CA LEU A 126 -11.77 -9.54 5.84
C LEU A 126 -10.34 -9.00 5.91
N ARG A 127 -9.53 -9.50 6.86
CA ARG A 127 -8.12 -9.14 6.98
C ARG A 127 -7.35 -9.52 5.71
N LEU A 128 -7.52 -10.73 5.19
CA LEU A 128 -6.89 -11.18 3.96
C LEU A 128 -7.29 -10.31 2.76
N LEU A 129 -8.59 -10.08 2.56
CA LEU A 129 -9.09 -9.27 1.45
C LEU A 129 -8.62 -7.83 1.54
N GLY A 130 -8.69 -7.21 2.71
CA GLY A 130 -8.17 -5.86 2.93
C GLY A 130 -6.68 -5.80 2.66
N PHE A 131 -5.90 -6.61 3.37
CA PHE A 131 -4.45 -6.54 3.41
C PHE A 131 -3.77 -6.97 2.10
N ALA A 132 -4.17 -8.10 1.51
CA ALA A 132 -3.48 -8.67 0.35
C ALA A 132 -4.15 -8.32 -0.99
N ALA A 133 -5.39 -7.83 -1.00
CA ALA A 133 -6.09 -7.50 -2.25
C ALA A 133 -6.42 -6.01 -2.37
N VAL A 134 -7.06 -5.37 -1.38
CA VAL A 134 -7.51 -3.97 -1.51
C VAL A 134 -6.38 -2.98 -1.28
N THR A 135 -5.63 -3.13 -0.18
CA THR A 135 -4.54 -2.24 0.23
C THR A 135 -3.48 -2.05 -0.85
N PRO A 136 -3.00 -3.08 -1.57
CA PRO A 136 -2.01 -2.89 -2.63
C PRO A 136 -2.49 -1.95 -3.74
N PHE A 137 -3.77 -2.02 -4.14
CA PHE A 137 -4.29 -1.06 -5.13
C PHE A 137 -4.43 0.34 -4.54
N VAL A 138 -4.96 0.46 -3.32
CA VAL A 138 -5.15 1.76 -2.65
C VAL A 138 -3.80 2.47 -2.48
N GLU A 139 -2.81 1.79 -1.93
CA GLU A 139 -1.50 2.36 -1.62
C GLU A 139 -0.66 2.58 -2.86
N GLU A 140 -0.62 1.64 -3.82
CA GLU A 140 0.19 1.85 -5.03
C GLU A 140 -0.38 2.97 -5.89
N LEU A 141 -1.71 3.04 -6.06
CA LEU A 141 -2.33 4.15 -6.78
C LEU A 141 -2.08 5.48 -6.06
N PHE A 142 -2.18 5.53 -4.73
CA PHE A 142 -1.92 6.77 -4.00
C PHE A 142 -0.43 7.16 -4.00
N VAL A 143 0.47 6.26 -3.63
CA VAL A 143 1.89 6.57 -3.42
C VAL A 143 2.65 6.58 -4.75
N ARG A 144 2.55 5.51 -5.56
CA ARG A 144 3.40 5.29 -6.73
C ARG A 144 2.76 5.72 -8.06
N SER A 145 1.48 6.08 -8.04
CA SER A 145 0.85 6.78 -9.16
C SER A 145 0.63 8.26 -8.83
N PHE A 146 -0.12 8.59 -7.78
CA PHE A 146 -0.46 9.98 -7.47
C PHE A 146 0.71 10.75 -6.86
N LEU A 147 1.20 10.39 -5.67
CA LEU A 147 2.17 11.18 -4.92
C LEU A 147 3.49 11.36 -5.67
N ILE A 148 4.01 10.29 -6.30
CA ILE A 148 5.27 10.36 -7.05
C ILE A 148 5.25 11.40 -8.17
N ARG A 149 4.06 11.68 -8.74
CA ARG A 149 3.84 12.66 -9.80
C ARG A 149 3.41 14.02 -9.26
N ALA A 150 2.50 14.02 -8.28
CA ALA A 150 1.99 15.24 -7.64
C ALA A 150 3.10 16.01 -6.90
N ALA A 151 4.13 15.33 -6.38
CA ALA A 151 5.31 15.97 -5.79
C ALA A 151 6.06 16.89 -6.76
N GLU A 152 5.95 16.67 -8.07
CA GLU A 152 6.56 17.54 -9.08
C GLU A 152 5.81 18.87 -9.26
N LEU A 153 4.52 18.90 -8.88
CA LEU A 153 3.67 20.09 -8.88
C LEU A 153 3.91 20.97 -7.64
N VAL A 154 4.72 20.49 -6.68
CA VAL A 154 5.09 21.22 -5.48
C VAL A 154 6.29 22.12 -5.75
N THR A 155 6.10 23.41 -5.52
CA THR A 155 7.17 24.42 -5.55
C THR A 155 7.53 24.82 -4.13
N ILE A 156 8.80 24.60 -3.76
CA ILE A 156 9.36 25.03 -2.48
C ILE A 156 10.21 26.27 -2.74
N SER A 157 9.82 27.39 -2.16
CA SER A 157 10.53 28.66 -2.29
C SER A 157 10.70 29.35 -0.93
N ARG A 158 11.45 30.47 -0.90
CA ARG A 158 11.55 31.30 0.31
C ARG A 158 10.19 31.84 0.80
N LYS A 159 9.17 31.86 -0.06
CA LYS A 159 7.83 32.34 0.26
C LYS A 159 6.93 31.26 0.85
N GLY A 160 7.36 29.99 0.83
CA GLY A 160 6.59 28.86 1.35
C GLY A 160 6.51 27.69 0.37
N VAL A 161 5.52 26.83 0.61
CA VAL A 161 5.19 25.66 -0.22
C VAL A 161 3.94 25.98 -1.02
N GLU A 162 4.04 25.92 -2.34
CA GLU A 162 2.92 26.12 -3.27
C GLU A 162 2.64 24.82 -4.01
N ILE A 163 1.35 24.50 -4.19
CA ILE A 163 0.88 23.32 -4.94
C ILE A 163 -0.06 23.82 -6.02
N ASP A 164 0.24 23.48 -7.28
CA ASP A 164 -0.65 23.75 -8.40
C ASP A 164 -1.77 22.71 -8.43
N PHE A 165 -2.94 23.07 -7.89
CA PHE A 165 -4.14 22.21 -7.87
C PHE A 165 -4.92 22.24 -9.19
N ASP A 166 -4.66 23.22 -10.05
CA ASP A 166 -5.28 23.32 -11.37
C ASP A 166 -4.57 22.39 -12.37
N ALA A 167 -3.30 22.06 -12.11
CA ALA A 167 -2.55 21.07 -12.87
C ALA A 167 -3.06 19.62 -12.65
N ASP A 168 -3.11 18.88 -13.76
CA ASP A 168 -3.34 17.44 -13.73
C ASP A 168 -2.00 16.71 -13.60
N PHE A 169 -1.75 16.13 -12.43
CA PHE A 169 -0.54 15.35 -12.16
C PHE A 169 -0.33 14.19 -13.16
N ARG A 170 -1.38 13.73 -13.85
CA ARG A 170 -1.31 12.67 -14.86
C ARG A 170 -0.59 13.09 -16.13
N ASP A 171 -0.32 14.39 -16.30
CA ASP A 171 0.52 14.91 -17.37
C ASP A 171 2.02 14.68 -17.10
N VAL A 172 2.40 14.39 -15.85
CA VAL A 172 3.71 13.85 -15.53
C VAL A 172 3.74 12.37 -15.96
N PRO A 173 4.67 11.95 -16.84
CA PRO A 173 4.73 10.57 -17.29
C PRO A 173 4.93 9.59 -16.13
N MET A 174 4.23 8.45 -16.18
CA MET A 174 4.45 7.36 -15.24
C MET A 174 5.89 6.85 -15.35
N ALA A 175 6.50 6.48 -14.21
CA ALA A 175 7.86 5.96 -14.13
C ALA A 175 8.95 6.88 -14.72
N ARG A 176 8.69 8.19 -14.86
CA ARG A 176 9.75 9.18 -15.07
C ARG A 176 10.48 9.41 -13.75
N PHE A 177 11.79 9.19 -13.74
CA PHE A 177 12.60 9.49 -12.56
C PHE A 177 12.65 10.99 -12.29
N ALA A 178 12.36 11.37 -11.06
CA ALA A 178 12.58 12.69 -10.51
C ALA A 178 12.82 12.61 -8.99
N TRP A 179 13.75 13.42 -8.48
CA TRP A 179 14.15 13.34 -7.08
C TRP A 179 13.04 13.72 -6.11
N LYS A 180 12.19 14.72 -6.43
CA LYS A 180 11.12 15.13 -5.50
C LYS A 180 10.13 13.99 -5.31
N GLY A 181 9.61 13.42 -6.40
CA GLY A 181 8.73 12.25 -6.36
C GLY A 181 9.35 11.04 -5.65
N PHE A 182 10.61 10.72 -5.97
CA PHE A 182 11.31 9.60 -5.34
C PHE A 182 11.44 9.77 -3.82
N VAL A 183 11.92 10.93 -3.37
CA VAL A 183 12.09 11.21 -1.94
C VAL A 183 10.76 11.31 -1.23
N ALA A 184 9.76 11.99 -1.80
CA ALA A 184 8.44 12.16 -1.20
C ALA A 184 7.77 10.81 -0.92
N THR A 185 7.86 9.87 -1.86
CA THR A 185 7.27 8.53 -1.69
C THR A 185 8.01 7.67 -0.68
N VAL A 186 9.35 7.70 -0.67
CA VAL A 186 10.15 6.97 0.34
C VAL A 186 9.89 7.52 1.75
N VAL A 187 9.86 8.85 1.91
CA VAL A 187 9.60 9.52 3.19
C VAL A 187 8.20 9.20 3.68
N LEU A 188 7.17 9.41 2.85
CA LEU A 188 5.79 9.11 3.24
C LEU A 188 5.65 7.64 3.66
N PHE A 189 6.16 6.71 2.84
CA PHE A 189 6.04 5.29 3.12
C PHE A 189 6.82 4.90 4.39
N THR A 190 7.98 5.48 4.66
CA THR A 190 8.73 5.17 5.89
C THR A 190 7.97 5.64 7.13
N PHE A 191 7.51 6.89 7.13
CA PHE A 191 6.85 7.49 8.29
C PHE A 191 5.37 7.12 8.46
N SER A 192 4.76 6.44 7.48
CA SER A 192 3.44 5.84 7.63
C SER A 192 3.46 4.54 8.44
N HIS A 193 4.64 4.00 8.75
CA HIS A 193 4.82 2.78 9.54
C HIS A 193 5.33 3.07 10.96
N LEU A 194 5.19 2.08 11.84
CA LEU A 194 5.67 2.18 13.22
C LEU A 194 7.19 2.43 13.24
N GLY A 195 7.65 3.17 14.26
CA GLY A 195 9.05 3.63 14.37
C GLY A 195 10.09 2.52 14.23
N TRP A 196 9.84 1.38 14.88
CA TRP A 196 10.75 0.22 14.83
C TRP A 196 10.78 -0.48 13.46
N GLN A 197 9.77 -0.26 12.60
CA GLN A 197 9.68 -0.80 11.24
C GLN A 197 10.37 0.10 10.19
N TRP A 198 10.79 1.32 10.55
CA TRP A 198 11.37 2.27 9.60
C TRP A 198 12.52 1.71 8.75
N PRO A 199 13.46 0.90 9.26
CA PRO A 199 14.51 0.34 8.41
C PRO A 199 13.96 -0.52 7.26
N ALA A 200 12.99 -1.40 7.55
CA ALA A 200 12.34 -2.24 6.54
C ALA A 200 11.48 -1.40 5.58
N ALA A 201 10.73 -0.42 6.11
CA ALA A 201 9.90 0.47 5.32
C ALA A 201 10.73 1.35 4.36
N PHE A 202 11.83 1.92 4.83
CA PHE A 202 12.75 2.73 4.04
C PHE A 202 13.33 1.96 2.86
N VAL A 203 13.86 0.75 3.12
CA VAL A 203 14.42 -0.11 2.07
C VAL A 203 13.32 -0.53 1.08
N THR A 204 12.13 -0.91 1.57
CA THR A 204 10.98 -1.27 0.73
C THR A 204 10.57 -0.11 -0.17
N GLY A 205 10.48 1.11 0.37
CA GLY A 205 10.15 2.31 -0.39
C GLY A 205 11.12 2.57 -1.55
N ILE A 206 12.42 2.41 -1.30
CA ILE A 206 13.46 2.53 -2.34
C ILE A 206 13.30 1.42 -3.38
N VAL A 207 13.23 0.16 -2.96
CA VAL A 207 13.19 -1.00 -3.85
C VAL A 207 11.97 -0.96 -4.76
N TRP A 208 10.78 -0.64 -4.23
CA TRP A 208 9.58 -0.53 -5.05
C TRP A 208 9.64 0.67 -6.02
N ASN A 209 10.22 1.81 -5.64
CA ASN A 209 10.43 2.89 -6.60
C ASN A 209 11.38 2.46 -7.73
N LEU A 210 12.49 1.79 -7.41
CA LEU A 210 13.41 1.27 -8.42
C LEU A 210 12.72 0.24 -9.33
N TRP A 211 11.86 -0.61 -8.76
CA TRP A 211 11.08 -1.57 -9.53
C TRP A 211 10.07 -0.88 -10.47
N LEU A 212 9.41 0.19 -10.02
CA LEU A 212 8.54 1.01 -10.88
C LEU A 212 9.30 1.55 -12.08
N TYR A 213 10.49 2.12 -11.87
CA TYR A 213 11.30 2.67 -12.96
C TYR A 213 11.83 1.58 -13.90
N HIS A 214 12.20 0.43 -13.35
CA HIS A 214 12.64 -0.71 -14.16
C HIS A 214 11.51 -1.27 -15.03
N ARG A 215 10.30 -1.40 -14.46
CA ARG A 215 9.16 -2.03 -15.13
C ARG A 215 8.33 -1.07 -15.98
N GLY A 216 8.43 0.23 -15.73
CA GLY A 216 7.70 1.27 -16.46
C GLY A 216 6.18 1.22 -16.29
N HIS A 217 5.68 0.47 -15.30
CA HIS A 217 4.25 0.20 -15.13
C HIS A 217 3.92 -0.10 -13.66
N ILE A 218 2.72 0.27 -13.21
CA ILE A 218 2.31 0.11 -11.80
C ILE A 218 1.83 -1.30 -11.43
N VAL A 219 1.20 -2.03 -12.36
CA VAL A 219 0.72 -3.41 -12.14
C VAL A 219 1.79 -4.35 -11.54
N PRO A 220 3.05 -4.35 -12.00
CA PRO A 220 4.17 -5.05 -11.35
C PRO A 220 4.30 -4.80 -9.84
N LEU A 221 4.13 -3.54 -9.41
CA LEU A 221 4.15 -3.19 -7.99
C LEU A 221 2.94 -3.68 -7.24
N VAL A 222 1.74 -3.58 -7.83
CA VAL A 222 0.53 -4.14 -7.23
C VAL A 222 0.68 -5.64 -7.01
N ILE A 223 1.26 -6.36 -7.98
CA ILE A 223 1.55 -7.80 -7.84
C ILE A 223 2.58 -8.05 -6.73
N SER A 224 3.70 -7.32 -6.71
CA SER A 224 4.75 -7.49 -5.71
C SER A 224 4.23 -7.20 -4.29
N HIS A 225 3.52 -6.10 -4.11
CA HIS A 225 2.92 -5.69 -2.84
C HIS A 225 1.84 -6.68 -2.39
N ALA A 226 0.89 -7.06 -3.27
CA ALA A 226 -0.08 -8.10 -2.95
C ALA A 226 0.57 -9.42 -2.55
N THR A 227 1.66 -9.80 -3.22
CA THR A 227 2.44 -11.01 -2.90
C THR A 227 3.10 -10.88 -1.52
N ALA A 228 3.71 -9.74 -1.21
CA ALA A 228 4.34 -9.51 0.09
C ALA A 228 3.31 -9.65 1.21
N ASN A 229 2.16 -8.98 1.09
CA ASN A 229 1.09 -9.02 2.09
C ASN A 229 0.46 -10.41 2.20
N LEU A 230 0.25 -11.11 1.09
CA LEU A 230 -0.23 -12.49 1.10
C LEU A 230 0.77 -13.42 1.81
N ALA A 231 2.06 -13.29 1.52
CA ALA A 231 3.10 -14.10 2.14
C ALA A 231 3.18 -13.84 3.64
N LEU A 232 3.13 -12.58 4.08
CA LEU A 232 3.05 -12.22 5.49
C LEU A 232 1.81 -12.81 6.16
N PHE A 233 0.63 -12.68 5.54
CA PHE A 233 -0.61 -13.26 6.07
C PHE A 233 -0.52 -14.79 6.24
N VAL A 234 -0.04 -15.49 5.21
CA VAL A 234 0.14 -16.95 5.24
C VAL A 234 1.15 -17.32 6.33
N ALA A 235 2.30 -16.62 6.40
CA ALA A 235 3.29 -16.84 7.44
C ALA A 235 2.68 -16.64 8.84
N THR A 236 1.93 -15.56 9.07
CA THR A 236 1.28 -15.31 10.37
C THR A 236 0.29 -16.41 10.75
N VAL A 237 -0.59 -16.82 9.85
CA VAL A 237 -1.61 -17.83 10.18
C VAL A 237 -1.01 -19.22 10.41
N TYR A 238 0.03 -19.58 9.66
CA TYR A 238 0.59 -20.93 9.68
C TYR A 238 1.87 -21.09 10.51
N ALA A 239 2.68 -20.05 10.70
CA ALA A 239 3.96 -20.13 11.42
C ALA A 239 3.88 -19.62 12.87
N SER A 240 3.00 -18.65 13.19
CA SER A 240 2.89 -18.12 14.55
C SER A 240 2.60 -19.23 15.58
N GLY A 241 3.41 -19.28 16.64
CA GLY A 241 3.34 -20.26 17.72
C GLY A 241 3.78 -21.69 17.35
N ARG A 242 4.24 -21.93 16.11
CA ARG A 242 4.69 -23.27 15.65
C ARG A 242 6.20 -23.40 15.54
N PHE A 243 6.93 -22.29 15.49
CA PHE A 243 8.38 -22.24 15.41
C PHE A 243 8.93 -21.37 16.54
N GLU A 244 10.24 -21.42 16.76
CA GLU A 244 10.94 -20.55 17.70
C GLU A 244 11.66 -19.42 16.95
N ASP A 245 11.81 -18.26 17.60
CA ASP A 245 12.65 -17.16 17.13
C ASP A 245 14.13 -17.38 17.48
N ALA A 246 15.02 -16.46 17.10
CA ALA A 246 16.46 -16.58 17.37
C ALA A 246 16.83 -16.59 18.87
N THR A 247 15.87 -16.31 19.75
CA THR A 247 16.05 -16.30 21.22
C THR A 247 15.42 -17.53 21.90
N GLY A 248 14.81 -18.44 21.14
CA GLY A 248 14.14 -19.65 21.65
C GLY A 248 12.72 -19.41 22.15
N ASN A 249 12.13 -18.23 21.89
CA ASN A 249 10.73 -17.97 22.23
C ASN A 249 9.81 -18.39 21.08
N PRO A 250 8.53 -18.77 21.35
CA PRO A 250 7.58 -19.03 20.28
C PRO A 250 7.45 -17.83 19.35
N LEU A 251 7.65 -18.07 18.05
CA LEU A 251 7.58 -17.08 17.00
C LEU A 251 6.18 -16.45 16.98
N ASP A 252 6.08 -15.14 17.18
CA ASP A 252 4.83 -14.39 17.05
C ASP A 252 4.91 -13.45 15.85
N LEU A 253 4.18 -13.75 14.78
CA LEU A 253 4.07 -12.90 13.59
C LEU A 253 2.75 -12.14 13.52
N TRP A 254 1.93 -12.16 14.57
CA TRP A 254 0.62 -11.46 14.56
C TRP A 254 0.78 -9.94 14.48
N TYR A 255 1.95 -9.40 14.83
CA TYR A 255 2.28 -7.98 14.66
C TYR A 255 2.37 -7.54 13.18
N GLN A 256 2.45 -8.48 12.23
CA GLN A 256 2.48 -8.18 10.79
C GLN A 256 1.08 -7.90 10.21
N LEU A 257 0.01 -8.16 10.98
CA LEU A 257 -1.38 -7.98 10.57
C LEU A 257 -2.06 -6.82 11.30
#